data_AF-A0A4Y9IIP5-F1
#
_entry.id   AF-A0A4Y9IIP5-F1
#
_cell.length_a   1.000
_cell.length_b   1.000
_cell.length_c   1.000
_cell.angle_alpha   90.00
_cell.angle_beta   90.00
_cell.angle_gamma   90.00
#
_symmetry.space_group_name_H-M   'P 1'
#
loop_
_entity.id
_entity.type
_entity.pdbx_description
1 polymer ?
#
loop_
_entity_poly.entity_id
_entity_poly.type
_entity_poly.pdbx_seq_one_letter_code
_entity_poly.pdbx_strand_id
1 'polypeptide(L)'
;MVETTGVESKECVNKAPVVNVNIFIRKYDDGLPNRPLIETSKRAIEKAIKENIIVPKGMYWKSKIVWSEPMGEYKAGFDCTNIRIEVITQLN
;
A
#
# COMPACT_ATOMS: atom_id res chain seq x y z
N MET A 1 9.18 -45.71 -12.45
CA MET A 1 8.10 -44.86 -11.87
C MET A 1 8.78 -43.56 -11.46
N VAL A 2 8.37 -42.44 -12.05
CA VAL A 2 8.95 -41.13 -11.73
C VAL A 2 7.97 -40.48 -10.76
N GLU A 3 8.35 -40.42 -9.48
CA GLU A 3 7.63 -39.61 -8.49
C GLU A 3 8.00 -38.15 -8.71
N THR A 4 7.23 -37.45 -9.53
CA THR A 4 7.23 -35.98 -9.53
C THR A 4 6.56 -35.53 -8.24
N THR A 5 7.34 -35.01 -7.31
CA THR A 5 6.85 -34.26 -6.14
C THR A 5 6.06 -33.07 -6.64
N GLY A 6 4.74 -33.23 -6.70
CA GLY A 6 3.80 -32.13 -6.88
C GLY A 6 3.94 -31.21 -5.68
N VAL A 7 4.73 -30.15 -5.82
CA VAL A 7 4.66 -29.01 -4.91
C VAL A 7 3.29 -28.40 -5.12
N GLU A 8 2.31 -28.83 -4.32
CA GLU A 8 1.02 -28.16 -4.26
C GLU A 8 1.29 -26.70 -3.88
N SER A 9 1.09 -25.81 -4.85
CA SER A 9 1.11 -24.37 -4.65
C SER A 9 -0.17 -23.95 -3.93
N LYS A 10 -0.32 -24.39 -2.69
CA LYS A 10 -0.51 -23.52 -1.55
C LYS A 10 -1.05 -22.09 -1.91
N GLU A 11 -2.39 -22.00 -2.02
CA GLU A 11 -3.21 -20.91 -2.58
C GLU A 11 -3.38 -19.70 -1.61
N CYS A 12 -3.08 -18.44 -1.89
CA CYS A 12 -3.08 -17.42 -0.80
C CYS A 12 -4.49 -16.96 -0.32
N VAL A 13 -4.85 -17.07 0.98
CA VAL A 13 -6.08 -16.44 1.55
C VAL A 13 -5.84 -14.99 1.98
N ASN A 14 -6.55 -14.07 1.33
CA ASN A 14 -6.52 -12.64 1.62
C ASN A 14 -7.70 -12.23 2.54
N LYS A 15 -7.42 -11.93 3.81
CA LYS A 15 -8.43 -11.49 4.80
C LYS A 15 -8.68 -9.97 4.83
N ALA A 16 -7.88 -9.18 4.11
CA ALA A 16 -8.05 -7.74 3.97
C ALA A 16 -7.75 -7.37 2.51
N PRO A 17 -8.72 -7.60 1.59
CA PRO A 17 -8.47 -7.62 0.15
C PRO A 17 -7.85 -6.32 -0.38
N VAL A 18 -8.09 -5.20 0.33
CA VAL A 18 -7.60 -3.89 -0.06
C VAL A 18 -7.37 -3.03 1.19
N VAL A 19 -6.13 -2.54 1.37
CA VAL A 19 -5.81 -1.47 2.33
C VAL A 19 -5.60 -0.17 1.55
N ASN A 20 -6.25 0.91 1.97
CA ASN A 20 -6.08 2.23 1.37
C ASN A 20 -5.43 3.17 2.37
N VAL A 21 -4.36 3.84 1.95
CA VAL A 21 -3.72 4.93 2.70
C VAL A 21 -4.03 6.24 1.99
N ASN A 22 -4.77 7.11 2.67
CA ASN A 22 -5.11 8.44 2.17
C ASN A 22 -4.18 9.48 2.80
N ILE A 23 -3.42 10.18 1.95
CA ILE A 23 -2.49 11.23 2.35
C ILE A 23 -3.17 12.57 2.08
N PHE A 24 -3.49 13.31 3.15
CA PHE A 24 -4.05 14.65 3.05
C PHE A 24 -2.97 15.67 3.34
N ILE A 25 -2.66 16.51 2.35
CA ILE A 25 -1.72 17.62 2.51
C ILE A 25 -2.44 18.91 2.24
N ARG A 26 -2.31 19.87 3.16
CA ARG A 26 -2.94 21.17 3.02
C ARG A 26 -2.34 21.88 1.81
N LYS A 27 -3.22 22.44 0.98
CA LYS A 27 -2.85 23.36 -0.10
C LYS A 27 -2.22 24.62 0.49
N TYR A 28 -1.45 25.34 -0.31
CA TYR A 28 -1.07 26.69 0.06
C TYR A 28 -2.32 27.59 0.15
N ASP A 29 -2.18 28.76 0.78
CA ASP A 29 -3.32 29.67 0.98
C ASP A 29 -3.86 30.23 -0.35
N ASP A 30 -3.08 30.17 -1.43
CA ASP A 30 -3.50 30.47 -2.81
C ASP A 30 -4.25 29.32 -3.51
N GLY A 31 -4.47 28.20 -2.81
CA GLY A 31 -5.16 27.01 -3.31
C GLY A 31 -4.28 26.07 -4.15
N LEU A 32 -2.99 26.36 -4.32
CA LEU A 32 -2.08 25.51 -5.08
C LEU A 32 -1.60 24.30 -4.27
N PRO A 33 -1.34 23.17 -4.94
CA PRO A 33 -0.86 21.97 -4.27
C PRO A 33 0.58 22.09 -3.79
N ASN A 34 0.84 21.62 -2.57
CA ASN A 34 2.21 21.49 -2.05
C ASN A 34 2.89 20.22 -2.61
N ARG A 35 3.23 20.25 -3.90
CA ARG A 35 3.81 19.11 -4.63
C ARG A 35 5.06 18.52 -3.97
N PRO A 36 6.04 19.31 -3.49
CA PRO A 36 7.22 18.75 -2.83
C PRO A 36 6.88 17.93 -1.58
N LEU A 37 5.93 18.41 -0.78
CA LEU A 37 5.48 17.71 0.42
C LEU A 37 4.68 16.44 0.07
N ILE A 38 3.86 16.50 -0.99
CA ILE A 38 3.11 15.34 -1.51
C ILE A 38 4.07 14.23 -1.93
N GLU A 39 5.06 14.56 -2.76
CA GLU A 39 6.02 13.58 -3.26
C GLU A 39 6.87 12.97 -2.13
N THR A 40 7.36 13.81 -1.21
CA THR A 40 8.17 13.35 -0.08
C THR A 40 7.37 12.43 0.83
N SER A 41 6.12 12.80 1.14
CA SER A 41 5.24 12.00 2.00
C SER A 41 4.88 10.68 1.35
N LYS A 42 4.53 10.69 0.05
CA LYS A 42 4.26 9.49 -0.73
C LYS A 42 5.46 8.54 -0.71
N ARG A 43 6.67 9.03 -1.03
CA ARG A 43 7.90 8.21 -1.03
C ARG A 43 8.20 7.62 0.35
N ALA A 44 8.02 8.40 1.42
CA ALA A 44 8.23 7.91 2.79
C ALA A 44 7.29 6.76 3.15
N ILE A 45 6.00 6.89 2.79
CA ILE A 45 5.00 5.85 3.02
C ILE A 45 5.28 4.61 2.17
N GLU A 46 5.59 4.78 0.87
CA GLU A 46 5.94 3.67 -0.01
C GLU A 46 7.17 2.90 0.50
N LYS A 47 8.18 3.62 0.99
CA LYS A 47 9.37 3.01 1.60
C LYS A 47 8.99 2.24 2.87
N ALA A 48 8.18 2.83 3.75
CA ALA A 48 7.74 2.16 4.97
C ALA A 48 6.96 0.86 4.70
N ILE A 49 6.10 0.84 3.68
CA ILE A 49 5.34 -0.35 3.27
C ILE A 49 6.26 -1.45 2.74
N LYS A 50 7.34 -1.09 2.05
CA LYS A 50 8.29 -2.05 1.47
C LYS A 50 9.29 -2.59 2.49
N GLU A 51 9.76 -1.75 3.39
CA GLU A 51 10.96 -2.03 4.19
C GLU A 51 10.67 -2.16 5.70
N ASN A 52 9.61 -1.54 6.22
CA ASN A 52 9.45 -1.33 7.67
C ASN A 52 8.23 -2.04 8.27
N ILE A 53 7.57 -2.94 7.53
CA ILE A 53 6.45 -3.68 8.09
C ILE A 53 6.98 -4.76 9.04
N ILE A 54 6.63 -4.62 10.32
CA ILE A 54 6.93 -5.62 11.35
C ILE A 54 5.91 -6.75 11.24
N VAL A 55 6.38 -7.93 10.88
CA VAL A 55 5.56 -9.13 10.73
C VAL A 55 5.62 -9.95 12.01
N PRO A 56 4.49 -10.34 12.62
CA PRO A 56 4.48 -11.25 13.76
C PRO A 56 5.20 -12.58 13.44
N LYS A 57 5.94 -13.14 14.40
CA LYS A 57 6.63 -14.42 14.22
C LYS A 57 5.65 -15.52 13.82
N GLY A 58 6.00 -16.28 12.78
CA GLY A 58 5.19 -17.40 12.27
C GLY A 58 4.07 -17.00 11.30
N MET A 59 3.92 -15.72 10.98
CA MET A 59 2.95 -15.23 10.01
C MET A 59 3.63 -14.99 8.65
N TYR A 60 3.02 -15.49 7.58
CA TYR A 60 3.42 -15.08 6.23
C TYR A 60 2.99 -13.64 6.01
N TRP A 61 3.82 -12.83 5.36
CA TRP A 61 3.43 -11.48 4.97
C TRP A 61 4.05 -11.12 3.63
N LYS A 62 3.22 -10.65 2.73
CA LYS A 62 3.64 -10.00 1.49
C LYS A 62 2.69 -8.85 1.22
N SER A 63 3.22 -7.64 1.18
CA SER A 63 2.49 -6.44 0.79
C SER A 63 3.02 -5.90 -0.53
N LYS A 64 2.13 -5.42 -1.39
CA LYS A 64 2.50 -4.69 -2.60
C LYS A 64 1.63 -3.46 -2.76
N ILE A 65 2.23 -2.39 -3.25
CA ILE A 65 1.47 -1.22 -3.70
C ILE A 65 0.86 -1.57 -5.05
N VAL A 66 -0.45 -1.45 -5.15
CA VAL A 66 -1.21 -1.77 -6.38
C VAL A 66 -1.24 -0.55 -7.29
N TRP A 67 -1.56 0.62 -6.74
CA TRP A 67 -1.53 1.90 -7.45
C TRP A 67 -1.50 3.07 -6.46
N SER A 68 -1.16 4.25 -6.97
CA SER A 68 -1.25 5.50 -6.23
C SER A 68 -1.70 6.62 -7.15
N GLU A 69 -2.83 7.23 -6.82
CA GLU A 69 -3.44 8.29 -7.64
C GLU A 69 -3.85 9.50 -6.79
N PRO A 70 -3.75 10.71 -7.35
CA PRO A 70 -4.38 11.88 -6.78
C PRO A 70 -5.90 11.74 -6.84
N MET A 71 -6.58 11.96 -5.72
CA MET A 71 -8.05 11.86 -5.61
C MET A 71 -8.75 13.21 -5.78
N GLY A 72 -8.04 14.24 -6.25
CA GLY A 72 -8.59 15.60 -6.41
C GLY A 72 -9.01 16.23 -5.08
N GLU A 73 -10.03 17.09 -5.12
CA GLU A 73 -10.56 17.81 -3.93
C GLU A 73 -11.50 16.94 -3.10
N TYR A 74 -11.00 15.80 -2.60
CA TYR A 74 -11.76 14.96 -1.67
C TYR A 74 -12.05 15.67 -0.33
N LYS A 75 -11.24 16.68 0.02
CA LYS A 75 -11.42 17.55 1.19
C LYS A 75 -11.01 18.98 0.83
N ALA A 76 -11.90 19.94 1.05
CA ALA A 76 -11.66 21.35 0.72
C ALA A 76 -10.36 21.88 1.39
N GLY A 77 -9.51 22.53 0.60
CA GLY A 77 -8.22 23.05 1.04
C GLY A 77 -7.11 22.00 1.20
N PHE A 78 -7.33 20.74 0.80
CA PHE A 78 -6.34 19.68 0.85
C PHE A 78 -6.21 18.99 -0.51
N ASP A 79 -4.99 18.58 -0.84
CA ASP A 79 -4.76 17.55 -1.83
C ASP A 79 -4.81 16.18 -1.17
N CYS A 80 -5.52 15.26 -1.83
CA CYS A 80 -5.59 13.87 -1.41
C CYS A 80 -4.81 13.01 -2.41
N THR A 81 -3.86 12.22 -1.92
CA THR A 81 -3.26 11.13 -2.68
C THR A 81 -3.64 9.81 -2.02
N ASN A 82 -4.26 8.92 -2.78
CA ASN A 82 -4.54 7.57 -2.32
C ASN A 82 -3.38 6.65 -2.72
N ILE A 83 -3.03 5.73 -1.83
CA ILE A 83 -2.16 4.60 -2.09
C ILE A 83 -2.94 3.34 -1.76
N ARG A 84 -3.18 2.51 -2.78
CA ARG A 84 -3.79 1.19 -2.59
C ARG A 84 -2.69 0.15 -2.36
N ILE A 85 -2.88 -0.64 -1.32
CA ILE A 85 -1.98 -1.72 -0.90
C ILE A 85 -2.77 -3.02 -0.90
N GLU A 86 -2.19 -4.06 -1.46
CA GLU A 86 -2.65 -5.43 -1.30
C GLU A 86 -1.75 -6.12 -0.28
N VAL A 87 -2.37 -6.80 0.69
CA VAL A 87 -1.68 -7.51 1.76
C VAL A 87 -2.09 -8.97 1.74
N ILE A 88 -1.09 -9.85 1.68
CA ILE A 88 -1.24 -11.30 1.74
C ILE A 88 -0.64 -11.75 3.06
N THR A 89 -1.45 -12.41 3.89
CA THR A 89 -1.08 -12.82 5.25
C THR A 89 -1.01 -14.33 5.45
N GLN A 90 -1.45 -15.08 4.44
CA GLN A 90 -1.48 -16.54 4.45
C GLN A 90 -1.09 -17.05 3.07
N LEU A 91 -0.22 -18.05 3.05
CA LEU A 91 -0.14 -19.01 1.95
C LEU A 91 -1.16 -20.09 2.37
N ASN A 92 -2.23 -20.39 1.61
CA ASN A 92 -2.82 -21.76 1.75
C ASN A 92 -1.77 -22.76 1.37
#